data_AF-A0A5D0WX13-F1
#
_entry.id   AF-A0A5D0WX13-F1
#
_cell.length_a   1.000
_cell.length_b   1.000
_cell.length_c   1.000
_cell.angle_alpha   90.00
_cell.angle_beta   90.00
_cell.angle_gamma   90.00
#
_symmetry.space_group_name_H-M   'P 1'
#
loop_
_entity.id
_entity.type
_entity.pdbx_description
1 polymer ?
#
loop_
_entity_poly.entity_id
_entity_poly.type
_entity_poly.pdbx_seq_one_letter_code
_entity_poly.pdbx_strand_id
1 'polypeptide(L)'
;NKISKRGTRFGRRVLFTAALASIRTTCKGDPINPVLRDYYQNKCQNKKKKVALVAVMHKLLHYIFAVLRDQKPFEFRSPEDHQSWRNSTHSSLTLAA
;
A
#
# COMPACT_ATOMS: atom_id res chain seq x y z
N ASN A 1 4.10 -11.51 17.80
CA ASN A 1 4.35 -10.53 16.72
C ASN A 1 5.78 -9.98 16.78
N LYS A 2 6.77 -10.72 16.28
CA LYS A 2 8.16 -10.24 16.15
C LYS A 2 8.34 -9.60 14.78
N ILE A 3 8.58 -8.29 14.73
CA ILE A 3 8.83 -7.60 13.47
C ILE A 3 10.25 -7.92 12.98
N SER A 4 10.35 -8.42 11.76
CA SER A 4 11.65 -8.68 11.13
C SER A 4 12.31 -7.35 10.76
N LYS A 5 13.48 -7.05 11.33
CA LYS A 5 14.25 -5.82 11.07
C LYS A 5 15.25 -6.02 9.90
N ARG A 6 14.78 -6.60 8.79
CA ARG A 6 15.61 -6.81 7.59
C ARG A 6 15.89 -5.48 6.86
N GLY A 7 17.01 -5.43 6.13
CA GLY A 7 17.43 -4.27 5.34
C GLY A 7 18.06 -3.12 6.14
N THR A 8 18.37 -2.02 5.47
CA THR A 8 19.08 -0.86 6.06
C THR A 8 18.19 -0.05 7.00
N ARG A 9 18.81 0.59 8.01
CA ARG A 9 18.10 1.49 8.93
C ARG A 9 17.52 2.72 8.22
N PHE A 10 18.25 3.23 7.24
CA PHE A 10 17.84 4.39 6.45
C PHE A 10 16.61 4.09 5.59
N GLY A 11 16.58 2.96 4.88
CA GLY A 11 15.42 2.58 4.05
C GLY A 11 14.14 2.50 4.89
N ARG A 12 14.21 1.92 6.08
CA ARG A 12 13.07 1.89 7.03
C ARG A 12 12.59 3.29 7.43
N ARG A 13 13.52 4.24 7.62
CA ARG A 13 13.17 5.63 7.96
C ARG A 13 12.53 6.36 6.79
N VAL A 14 13.09 6.21 5.59
CA VAL A 14 12.57 6.81 4.35
C VAL A 14 11.17 6.30 4.05
N LEU A 15 10.94 4.99 4.17
CA LEU A 15 9.61 4.40 3.96
C LEU A 15 8.61 4.86 5.01
N PHE A 16 9.04 5.04 6.26
CA PHE A 16 8.19 5.59 7.31
C PHE A 16 7.79 7.04 7.03
N THR A 17 8.73 7.88 6.57
CA THR A 17 8.42 9.26 6.17
C THR A 17 7.53 9.32 4.93
N ALA A 18 7.74 8.42 3.96
CA ALA A 18 6.88 8.30 2.79
C ALA A 18 5.45 7.90 3.19
N ALA A 19 5.29 6.91 4.08
CA ALA A 19 3.98 6.51 4.60
C ALA A 19 3.26 7.66 5.31
N LEU A 20 3.97 8.46 6.11
CA LEU A 20 3.39 9.66 6.71
C LEU A 20 2.94 10.66 5.64
N ALA A 21 3.78 10.94 4.64
CA ALA A 21 3.44 11.84 3.55
C ALA A 21 2.20 11.38 2.77
N SER A 22 2.06 10.08 2.51
CA SER A 22 0.92 9.52 1.77
C SER A 22 -0.41 9.59 2.52
N ILE A 23 -0.40 9.57 3.86
CA ILE A 23 -1.62 9.59 4.69
C ILE A 23 -2.01 11.03 5.06
N ARG A 24 -1.12 12.01 4.87
CA ARG A 24 -1.41 13.41 5.19
C ARG A 24 -2.63 13.92 4.42
N THR A 25 -3.32 14.86 5.06
CA THR A 25 -4.40 15.64 4.48
C THR A 25 -3.85 17.03 4.13
N THR A 26 -4.35 17.59 3.05
CA THR A 26 -4.12 19.00 2.70
C THR A 26 -4.76 19.91 3.74
N CYS A 27 -4.36 21.18 3.81
CA CYS A 27 -4.99 22.17 4.69
C CYS A 27 -6.51 22.31 4.46
N LYS A 28 -6.97 21.98 3.25
CA LYS A 28 -8.39 21.93 2.86
C LYS A 28 -9.15 20.69 3.37
N GLY A 29 -8.44 19.73 3.99
CA GLY A 29 -9.00 18.48 4.48
C GLY A 29 -8.90 17.30 3.49
N ASP A 30 -8.58 17.57 2.23
CA ASP A 30 -8.52 16.53 1.19
C ASP A 30 -7.37 15.53 1.43
N PRO A 31 -7.64 14.22 1.36
CA PRO A 31 -6.60 13.20 1.47
C PRO A 31 -5.73 13.19 0.22
N ILE A 32 -4.40 13.16 0.39
CA ILE A 32 -3.45 13.05 -0.73
C ILE A 32 -3.65 11.71 -1.48
N ASN A 33 -3.93 10.64 -0.74
CA ASN A 33 -4.31 9.36 -1.30
C ASN A 33 -5.53 8.83 -0.53
N PRO A 34 -6.74 8.86 -1.10
CA PRO A 34 -7.94 8.40 -0.42
C PRO A 34 -7.86 6.92 -0.06
N VAL A 35 -7.38 6.08 -0.98
CA VAL A 35 -7.28 4.62 -0.79
C VAL A 35 -6.37 4.26 0.40
N LEU A 36 -5.21 4.91 0.52
CA LEU A 36 -4.30 4.66 1.64
C LEU A 36 -4.79 5.26 2.95
N ARG A 37 -5.50 6.39 2.90
CA ARG A 37 -6.09 7.03 4.07
C ARG A 37 -7.18 6.16 4.68
N ASP A 38 -8.07 5.63 3.86
CA ASP A 38 -9.15 4.74 4.29
C ASP A 38 -8.59 3.44 4.86
N TYR A 39 -7.59 2.87 4.18
CA TYR A 39 -6.87 1.69 4.68
C TYR A 39 -6.25 1.95 6.06
N TYR A 40 -5.62 3.12 6.27
CA TYR A 40 -5.06 3.49 7.56
C TYR A 40 -6.13 3.65 8.65
N GLN A 41 -7.24 4.34 8.35
CA GLN A 41 -8.34 4.56 9.29
C GLN A 41 -8.98 3.24 9.71
N ASN A 42 -9.26 2.35 8.75
CA ASN A 42 -9.78 1.01 9.02
C ASN A 42 -8.83 0.19 9.89
N LYS A 43 -7.52 0.29 9.68
CA LYS A 43 -6.53 -0.41 10.54
C LYS A 43 -6.37 0.24 11.91
N CYS A 44 -6.62 1.54 12.07
CA CYS A 44 -6.57 2.22 13.36
C CYS A 44 -7.71 1.80 14.31
N GLN A 45 -8.84 1.34 13.78
CA GLN A 45 -9.96 0.86 14.62
C GLN A 45 -9.57 -0.40 15.42
N ASN A 46 -8.79 -1.29 14.82
CA ASN A 46 -8.40 -2.56 15.44
C ASN A 46 -6.99 -2.50 16.08
N LYS A 47 -6.06 -1.72 15.51
CA LYS A 47 -4.65 -1.69 15.92
C LYS A 47 -4.20 -0.31 16.39
N LYS A 48 -3.18 -0.29 17.27
CA LYS A 48 -2.50 0.94 17.68
C LYS A 48 -1.98 1.73 16.46
N LYS A 49 -2.10 3.06 16.50
CA LYS A 49 -1.74 3.99 15.39
C LYS A 49 -0.37 3.70 14.75
N LYS A 50 0.67 3.47 15.57
CA LYS A 50 2.02 3.14 15.07
C LYS A 50 2.08 1.81 14.30
N VAL A 51 1.29 0.82 14.69
CA VAL A 51 1.22 -0.48 14.01
C VAL A 51 0.44 -0.35 12.69
N ALA A 52 -0.60 0.48 12.66
CA ALA A 52 -1.34 0.80 11.44
C ALA A 52 -0.44 1.50 10.40
N LEU A 53 0.43 2.43 10.82
CA LEU A 53 1.43 3.06 9.94
C LEU A 53 2.39 2.03 9.33
N VAL A 54 2.87 1.07 10.11
CA VAL A 54 3.74 0.00 9.60
C VAL A 54 3.01 -0.85 8.55
N ALA A 55 1.70 -1.08 8.70
CA ALA A 55 0.91 -1.78 7.69
C ALA A 55 0.82 -0.97 6.38
N VAL A 56 0.69 0.36 6.44
CA VAL A 56 0.72 1.24 5.26
C VAL A 56 2.10 1.21 4.60
N MET A 57 3.17 1.26 5.40
CA MET A 57 4.54 1.13 4.92
C MET A 57 4.75 -0.17 4.13
N HIS A 58 4.20 -1.29 4.64
CA HIS A 58 4.24 -2.57 3.95
C HIS A 58 3.44 -2.52 2.63
N LYS A 59 2.27 -1.89 2.61
CA LYS A 59 1.46 -1.72 1.40
C LYS A 59 2.19 -0.90 0.32
N LEU A 60 2.84 0.20 0.72
CA LEU A 60 3.62 1.06 -0.19
C LEU A 60 4.79 0.32 -0.83
N LEU A 61 5.51 -0.49 -0.05
CA LEU A 61 6.58 -1.34 -0.59
C LEU A 61 6.08 -2.24 -1.71
N HIS A 62 4.91 -2.87 -1.54
CA HIS A 62 4.31 -3.71 -2.56
C HIS A 62 3.93 -2.93 -3.81
N TYR A 63 3.48 -1.67 -3.69
CA TYR A 63 3.22 -0.82 -4.85
C TYR A 63 4.50 -0.51 -5.63
N ILE A 64 5.59 -0.17 -4.94
CA ILE A 64 6.90 0.06 -5.58
C ILE A 64 7.34 -1.22 -6.32
N PHE A 65 7.26 -2.37 -5.68
CA PHE A 65 7.60 -3.64 -6.32
C PHE A 65 6.68 -3.99 -7.50
N ALA A 66 5.38 -3.68 -7.42
CA ALA A 66 4.45 -3.92 -8.52
C ALA A 66 4.78 -3.04 -9.74
N VAL A 67 5.05 -1.74 -9.53
CA VAL A 67 5.47 -0.82 -10.59
C VAL A 67 6.75 -1.30 -11.27
N LEU A 68 7.74 -1.74 -10.49
CA LEU A 68 8.99 -2.28 -11.03
C LEU A 68 8.79 -3.61 -11.76
N ARG A 69 7.90 -4.47 -11.27
CA ARG A 69 7.60 -5.78 -11.88
C ARG A 69 6.84 -5.64 -13.19
N ASP A 70 5.82 -4.80 -13.23
CA ASP A 70 4.94 -4.62 -14.39
C ASP A 70 5.46 -3.58 -15.38
N GLN A 71 6.48 -2.80 -15.00
CA GLN A 71 7.05 -1.68 -15.77
C GLN A 71 5.98 -0.69 -16.26
N LYS A 72 4.94 -0.49 -15.46
CA LYS A 72 3.83 0.43 -15.76
C LYS A 72 3.82 1.59 -14.77
N PRO A 73 3.41 2.80 -15.20
CA PRO A 73 3.28 3.93 -14.30
C PRO A 73 2.28 3.61 -13.18
N PHE A 74 2.49 4.24 -12.02
CA PHE A 74 1.61 4.05 -10.88
C PHE A 74 0.24 4.69 -11.13
N GLU A 75 -0.81 3.90 -10.90
CA GLU A 75 -2.20 4.34 -10.97
C GLU A 75 -2.88 4.14 -9.61
N PHE A 76 -3.78 5.05 -9.26
CA PHE A 76 -4.65 4.84 -8.10
C PHE A 76 -5.67 3.76 -8.42
N ARG A 77 -5.52 2.60 -7.79
CA ARG A 77 -6.50 1.50 -7.87
C ARG A 77 -7.16 1.25 -6.54
N SER A 78 -8.48 1.05 -6.57
CA SER A 78 -9.21 0.57 -5.41
C SER A 78 -8.88 -0.90 -5.14
N PRO A 79 -9.09 -1.41 -3.90
CA PRO A 79 -8.92 -2.82 -3.60
C PRO A 79 -9.83 -3.74 -4.42
N GLU A 80 -11.02 -3.26 -4.81
CA GLU A 80 -12.02 -4.00 -5.56
C GLU A 80 -11.59 -4.18 -7.02
N ASP A 81 -11.13 -3.10 -7.67
CA ASP A 81 -10.59 -3.13 -9.04
C ASP A 81 -9.37 -4.05 -9.14
N HIS A 82 -8.58 -4.12 -8.07
CA HIS A 82 -7.41 -5.00 -8.03
C HIS A 82 -7.81 -6.48 -7.91
N GLN A 83 -8.91 -6.79 -7.21
CA GLN A 83 -9.43 -8.15 -7.10
C GLN A 83 -10.03 -8.61 -8.43
N SER A 84 -10.83 -7.77 -9.08
CA SER A 84 -11.41 -8.09 -10.38
C SER A 84 -10.34 -8.36 -11.44
N TRP A 85 -9.30 -7.51 -11.51
CA TRP A 85 -8.15 -7.72 -12.41
C TRP A 85 -7.38 -9.01 -12.13
N ARG A 86 -7.19 -9.39 -10.85
CA ARG A 86 -6.55 -10.65 -10.50
C ARG A 86 -7.36 -11.85 -10.97
N ASN A 87 -8.67 -11.81 -10.74
CA ASN A 87 -9.57 -12.91 -11.10
C ASN A 87 -9.61 -13.10 -12.62
N SER A 88 -9.68 -12.01 -13.38
CA SER A 88 -9.68 -12.06 -14.85
C SER A 88 -8.36 -12.59 -15.43
N THR A 89 -7.23 -12.26 -14.79
CA THR A 89 -5.90 -12.73 -15.21
C THR A 89 -5.72 -14.22 -14.91
N HIS A 90 -6.27 -14.71 -13.79
CA HIS A 90 -6.23 -16.14 -13.48
C HIS A 90 -7.11 -16.96 -14.44
N SER A 91 -8.30 -16.47 -14.80
CA SER A 91 -9.18 -17.16 -15.75
C SER A 91 -8.55 -17.32 -17.13
N SER A 92 -7.81 -16.32 -17.63
CA SER A 92 -7.15 -16.43 -18.94
C SER A 92 -5.96 -17.38 -18.94
N LEU A 93 -5.21 -17.48 -17.83
CA LEU A 93 -4.11 -18.45 -17.68
C LEU A 93 -4.62 -19.89 -17.54
N THR A 94 -5.80 -20.09 -16.96
CA THR A 94 -6.40 -21.44 -16.80
C THR A 94 -7.01 -21.95 -18.11
N LEU A 95 -7.45 -21.05 -19.00
CA LEU A 95 -7.95 -21.39 -20.34
C LEU A 95 -6.83 -21.62 -21.37
N ALA A 96 -5.61 -21.16 -21.09
CA ALA A 96 -4.46 -21.27 -21.97
C ALA A 96 -3.52 -22.46 -21.64
N ALA A 97 -3.84 -23.23 -20.59
CA ALA A 97 -3.12 -24.43 -20.15
C ALA A 97 -3.97 -25.68 -20.40
#